data_AF-A0A9W6W8P9-F1
#
_entry.id   AF-A0A9W6W8P9-F1
#
_cell.length_a   1.000
_cell.length_b   1.000
_cell.length_c   1.000
_cell.angle_alpha   90.00
_cell.angle_beta   90.00
_cell.angle_gamma   90.00
#
_symmetry.space_group_name_H-M   'P 1'
#
loop_
_entity.id
_entity.type
_entity.pdbx_description
1 polymer ?
#
loop_
_entity_poly.entity_id
_entity_poly.type
_entity_poly.pdbx_seq_one_letter_code
_entity_poly.pdbx_strand_id
1 'polypeptide(L)'
;MTYQIDALNYPLSYMAIADLRAPINYMNQRADLEDTFGFVHVDQFGEIVDGTYEINETYRLCGYEGIIKLSDFMCEEVCKVID
;
A
#
# COMPACT_ATOMS: atom_id res chain seq x y z
N MET A 1 12.99 -5.64 -6.95
CA MET A 1 12.12 -5.00 -5.96
C MET A 1 10.84 -5.81 -5.92
N THR A 2 10.57 -6.48 -4.81
CA THR A 2 9.38 -7.34 -4.68
C THR A 2 8.28 -6.49 -4.09
N TYR A 3 7.27 -6.11 -4.87
CA TYR A 3 6.01 -5.64 -4.29
C TYR A 3 5.40 -6.85 -3.58
N GLN A 4 5.39 -6.83 -2.26
CA GLN A 4 4.79 -7.89 -1.48
C GLN A 4 3.36 -7.45 -1.17
N ILE A 5 2.40 -8.00 -1.93
CA ILE A 5 0.97 -7.83 -1.66
C ILE A 5 0.67 -8.75 -0.49
N ASP A 6 0.48 -8.19 0.70
CA ASP A 6 0.14 -8.96 1.88
C ASP A 6 -1.38 -9.01 2.03
N ALA A 7 -1.95 -10.21 1.85
CA ALA A 7 -3.37 -10.47 1.99
C ALA A 7 -3.73 -10.71 3.48
N LEU A 8 -3.34 -9.78 4.36
CA LEU A 8 -3.76 -9.77 5.78
C LEU A 8 -5.25 -9.42 5.95
N ASN A 9 -6.04 -9.54 4.89
CA ASN A 9 -7.44 -9.19 4.87
C ASN A 9 -8.30 -10.42 4.66
N TYR A 10 -9.39 -10.45 5.44
CA TYR A 10 -10.38 -11.51 5.36
C TYR A 10 -11.06 -11.45 3.98
N PRO A 11 -11.48 -12.60 3.41
CA PRO A 11 -12.36 -12.58 2.25
C PRO A 11 -13.57 -11.68 2.51
N LEU A 12 -14.07 -11.01 1.46
CA LEU A 12 -15.17 -10.03 1.57
C LEU A 12 -14.84 -8.79 2.43
N SER A 13 -13.60 -8.33 2.41
CA SER A 13 -13.19 -7.10 3.11
C SER A 13 -12.41 -6.15 2.20
N TYR A 14 -12.05 -4.98 2.74
CA TYR A 14 -11.21 -4.02 2.03
C TYR A 14 -9.75 -4.21 2.44
N MET A 15 -8.91 -4.51 1.46
CA MET A 15 -7.49 -4.73 1.62
C MET A 15 -6.69 -3.44 1.42
N ALA A 16 -5.87 -3.10 2.41
CA ALA A 16 -4.97 -1.95 2.35
C ALA A 16 -3.85 -2.19 1.33
N ILE A 17 -3.61 -1.18 0.48
CA ILE A 17 -2.43 -1.08 -0.37
C ILE A 17 -1.48 -0.09 0.30
N ALA A 18 -0.41 -0.58 0.89
CA ALA A 18 0.55 0.22 1.64
C ALA A 18 1.95 0.13 1.05
N ASP A 19 2.80 1.12 1.33
CA ASP A 19 4.21 1.13 0.90
C ASP A 19 5.15 0.32 1.82
N LEU A 20 4.63 -0.14 2.97
CA LEU A 20 5.33 -1.01 3.92
C LEU A 20 6.72 -0.48 4.33
N ARG A 21 6.83 0.84 4.59
CA ARG A 21 8.06 1.47 5.13
C ARG A 21 8.64 0.72 6.32
N ALA A 22 7.76 0.20 7.18
CA ALA A 22 8.11 -0.69 8.27
C ALA A 22 7.77 -2.15 7.89
N PRO A 23 8.69 -3.11 8.16
CA PRO A 23 8.35 -4.51 8.03
C PRO A 23 7.24 -4.89 9.02
N ILE A 24 6.29 -5.69 8.53
CA ILE A 24 5.25 -6.28 9.37
C ILE A 24 5.88 -7.39 10.21
N ASN A 25 5.91 -7.19 11.53
CA ASN A 25 6.51 -8.13 12.48
C ASN A 25 5.50 -9.14 13.03
N TYR A 26 4.20 -8.84 12.91
CA TYR A 26 3.12 -9.67 13.47
C TYR A 26 2.00 -9.89 12.46
N MET A 27 1.40 -11.08 12.44
CA MET A 27 0.30 -11.42 11.50
C MET A 27 -0.94 -10.51 11.63
N ASN A 28 -1.13 -9.84 12.76
CA ASN A 28 -2.25 -8.92 12.99
C ASN A 28 -1.86 -7.44 12.87
N GLN A 29 -0.59 -7.15 12.54
CA GLN A 29 -0.13 -5.78 12.37
C GLN A 29 -0.63 -5.27 11.02
N ARG A 30 -1.39 -4.18 11.06
CA ARG A 30 -1.85 -3.46 9.88
C ARG A 30 -0.92 -2.30 9.60
N ALA A 31 -0.77 -1.96 8.32
CA ALA A 31 -0.12 -0.72 7.94
C ALA A 31 -0.88 0.47 8.55
N ASP A 32 -0.14 1.51 8.92
CA ASP A 32 -0.75 2.75 9.40
C ASP A 32 -1.46 3.47 8.24
N LEU A 33 -2.45 4.31 8.57
CA LEU A 33 -3.21 5.06 7.58
C LEU A 33 -2.32 6.05 6.83
N GLU A 34 -1.29 6.61 7.46
CA GLU A 34 -0.37 7.53 6.79
C GLU A 34 0.55 6.84 5.77
N ASP A 35 0.72 5.52 5.87
CA ASP A 35 1.56 4.70 5.00
C ASP A 35 0.73 3.86 4.00
N THR A 36 -0.58 4.02 4.01
CA THR A 36 -1.54 3.31 3.14
C THR A 36 -2.00 4.22 2.00
N PHE A 37 -1.75 3.85 0.75
CA PHE A 37 -2.19 4.58 -0.45
C PHE A 37 -3.71 4.56 -0.62
N GLY A 38 -4.34 3.46 -0.27
CA GLY A 38 -5.75 3.21 -0.53
C GLY A 38 -6.14 1.78 -0.20
N PHE A 39 -7.37 1.44 -0.58
CA PHE A 39 -7.97 0.14 -0.30
C PHE A 39 -8.59 -0.45 -1.57
N VAL A 40 -8.63 -1.77 -1.66
CA VAL A 40 -9.35 -2.50 -2.71
C VAL A 40 -10.25 -3.55 -2.07
N HIS A 41 -11.43 -3.78 -2.63
CA HIS A 41 -12.29 -4.86 -2.16
C HIS A 41 -11.73 -6.21 -2.62
N VAL A 42 -11.71 -7.19 -1.73
CA VAL A 42 -11.40 -8.59 -2.04
C VAL A 42 -12.64 -9.44 -1.89
N ASP A 43 -12.85 -10.34 -2.84
CA ASP A 43 -14.02 -11.21 -2.85
C ASP A 43 -13.88 -12.42 -1.90
N GLN A 44 -14.83 -13.36 -1.97
CA GLN A 44 -14.84 -14.57 -1.16
C GLN A 44 -13.68 -15.54 -1.47
N PHE A 45 -13.04 -15.42 -2.63
CA PHE A 45 -11.88 -16.22 -3.03
C PHE A 45 -10.56 -15.52 -2.73
N GLY A 46 -10.61 -14.27 -2.22
CA GLY A 46 -9.44 -13.44 -1.98
C GLY A 46 -8.91 -12.75 -3.23
N GLU A 47 -9.69 -12.72 -4.31
CA GLU A 47 -9.35 -12.01 -5.53
C GLU A 47 -9.71 -10.53 -5.40
N ILE A 48 -8.88 -9.65 -5.97
CA ILE A 48 -9.16 -8.21 -6.02
C ILE A 48 -10.34 -7.99 -6.96
N VAL A 49 -11.37 -7.29 -6.48
CA VAL A 49 -12.52 -6.90 -7.29
C VAL A 49 -12.17 -5.63 -8.08
N ASP A 50 -12.23 -5.73 -9.40
CA ASP A 50 -11.91 -4.61 -10.29
C ASP A 50 -12.77 -3.36 -10.02
N GLY A 51 -12.15 -2.18 -10.13
CA GLY A 51 -12.84 -0.90 -9.98
C GLY A 51 -13.21 -0.51 -8.55
N THR A 52 -12.75 -1.26 -7.55
CA THR A 52 -13.04 -1.01 -6.13
C THR A 52 -11.92 -0.25 -5.40
N TYR A 53 -10.96 0.29 -6.14
CA TYR A 53 -9.90 1.10 -5.56
C TYR A 53 -10.49 2.38 -4.94
N GLU A 54 -10.28 2.54 -3.64
CA GLU A 54 -10.64 3.72 -2.87
C GLU A 54 -9.35 4.40 -2.38
N ILE A 55 -9.17 5.67 -2.77
CA ILE A 55 -8.02 6.46 -2.37
C ILE A 55 -8.08 6.75 -0.87
N ASN A 56 -6.92 6.67 -0.21
CA ASN A 56 -6.79 7.13 1.16
C ASN A 56 -6.23 8.55 1.20
N GLU A 57 -7.03 9.50 1.69
CA GLU A 57 -6.64 10.92 1.77
C GLU A 57 -5.60 11.21 2.86
N THR A 58 -5.33 10.25 3.76
CA THR A 58 -4.36 10.46 4.85
C THR A 58 -2.95 10.05 4.49
N TYR A 59 -2.70 9.52 3.29
CA TYR A 59 -1.38 9.08 2.87
C TYR A 59 -0.36 10.24 2.90
N ARG A 60 0.84 9.98 3.43
CA ARG A 60 1.92 10.98 3.51
C ARG A 60 3.21 10.43 2.98
N LEU A 61 3.91 11.15 2.10
CA LEU A 61 5.24 10.76 1.59
C LEU A 61 6.32 10.62 2.68
N CYS A 62 6.17 11.38 3.77
CA CYS A 62 7.01 11.32 4.96
C CYS A 62 6.10 11.25 6.18
N GLY A 63 6.09 10.07 6.82
CA GLY A 63 5.27 9.77 8.00
C GLY A 63 6.13 9.51 9.23
N TYR A 64 5.53 8.92 10.26
CA TYR A 64 6.24 8.52 11.48
C TYR A 64 7.36 7.49 11.21
N GLU A 65 7.10 6.54 10.30
CA GLU A 65 8.07 5.49 9.88
C GLU A 65 9.14 6.02 8.90
N GLY A 66 9.14 7.33 8.63
CA GLY A 66 10.11 8.01 7.78
C GLY A 66 9.59 8.27 6.36
N ILE A 67 10.55 8.48 5.44
CA ILE A 67 10.26 8.75 4.03
C ILE A 67 10.09 7.44 3.26
N ILE A 68 9.23 7.45 2.25
CA ILE A 68 9.15 6.34 1.30
C ILE A 68 10.51 5.98 0.71
N LYS A 69 10.69 4.69 0.45
CA LYS A 69 11.77 4.20 -0.38
C LYS A 69 11.22 3.77 -1.73
N LEU A 70 11.50 4.57 -2.75
CA LEU A 70 11.13 4.23 -4.12
C LEU A 70 12.08 3.17 -4.69
N SER A 71 11.56 2.38 -5.61
CA SER A 71 12.41 1.58 -6.49
C SER A 71 13.18 2.46 -7.46
N ASP A 72 14.30 1.98 -8.00
CA ASP A 72 15.05 2.71 -9.02
C ASP A 72 14.14 3.14 -10.18
N PHE A 73 13.29 2.21 -10.66
CA PHE A 73 12.29 2.48 -11.68
C PHE A 73 11.30 3.59 -11.28
N MET A 74 10.70 3.50 -10.10
CA MET A 74 9.74 4.52 -9.64
C MET A 74 10.40 5.88 -9.41
N CYS A 75 11.65 5.89 -8.92
CA CYS A 75 12.44 7.10 -8.75
C CYS A 75 12.70 7.76 -10.10
N GLU A 76 13.12 6.98 -11.11
CA GLU A 76 13.30 7.46 -12.49
C GLU A 76 12.01 8.04 -13.07
N GLU A 77 10.87 7.36 -12.89
CA GLU A 77 9.57 7.86 -13.36
C GLU A 77 9.17 9.18 -12.68
N VAL A 78 9.39 9.31 -11.37
CA VAL A 78 9.10 10.55 -10.62
C VAL A 78 9.99 11.69 -11.08
N CYS A 79 11.30 11.45 -11.27
CA CYS A 79 12.23 12.48 -11.74
C CYS A 79 11.83 13.06 -13.10
N LYS A 80 11.31 12.24 -14.03
CA LYS A 80 10.83 12.69 -15.35
C LYS A 80 9.69 13.70 -15.30
N VAL A 81 8.94 13.76 -14.19
CA VAL A 81 7.78 14.65 -14.01
C VAL A 81 8.19 15.96 -13.32
N ILE A 82 9.31 15.96 -12.60
CA ILE A 82 9.79 17.09 -11.80
C ILE A 82 10.75 18.00 -12.60
N ASP A 83 11.40 17.46 -13.63
CA ASP A 83 12.19 18.21 -14.63
C ASP A 83 11.31 18.86 -15.72
#